data_AF-A0A9W5YD97-F1
#
_entry.id   AF-A0A9W5YD97-F1
#
_cell.length_a   1.000
_cell.length_b   1.000
_cell.length_c   1.000
_cell.angle_alpha   90.00
_cell.angle_beta   90.00
_cell.angle_gamma   90.00
#
_symmetry.space_group_name_H-M   'P 1'
#
loop_
_entity.id
_entity.type
_entity.pdbx_description
1 polymer ?
#
loop_
_entity_poly.entity_id
_entity_poly.type
_entity_poly.pdbx_seq_one_letter_code
_entity_poly.pdbx_strand_id
1 'polypeptide(L)'
;MASIEYGIDGYGRKVYPRQAVRGRTYTCPCCLEEIIVRYRNGNYFAHKPIKNRTPLQRICPGYKGVVNYKKIEGKVDKVYIINGGLPLYLGIFRDEKYQLNAYFPPLSQSNMNSLEEWGTKVIVTEGGAKKEYSASNIRFYRLKTTVDWIKVKCKVLKHPITEVQQKWEWGVRGLDCEKDIFHSHYAGGFRVALHSNIVVGKEYLIVIRNNFISSIKGVCFERKGCLSLNNWYDKQEFSIYAMTVNSITDEAISYVQNKGYQLIGKSDEIIPMWPPALIEGKELIYRRHSNEAFLFHGKWADQRIFNVSEYGITNIEKNENIFETRTNNKTLLLSDHKFNIFSNEIRYMLTQTRNNFDNDKLYKPNIMWRTDESTLKLLTVAENEILKAKKIFFDTDTKITICILKKNYVEMSSKRIVANLKRNRVLVVDMGAFGKIWLESKPIMNKEKEIRKIYINDIVEYLYCCNAISVPIPNEILQVFEYARQNSGKLYRVMLPWIQKQKIPFAAAKYLYSIKEVLKDE
;
A
#
# COMPACT_ATOMS: atom_id res chain seq x y z
N MET A 1 20.89 -38.45 -5.35
CA MET A 1 21.44 -37.08 -5.24
C MET A 1 21.76 -36.78 -3.78
N ALA A 2 22.87 -36.07 -3.52
CA ALA A 2 23.25 -35.65 -2.17
C ALA A 2 22.17 -34.72 -1.58
N SER A 3 21.90 -34.83 -0.29
CA SER A 3 20.85 -34.02 0.37
C SER A 3 21.24 -32.56 0.56
N ILE A 4 22.54 -32.28 0.55
CA ILE A 4 23.14 -30.94 0.47
C ILE A 4 24.18 -31.02 -0.65
N GLU A 5 24.01 -30.20 -1.67
CA GLU A 5 24.83 -30.24 -2.88
C GLU A 5 26.20 -29.56 -2.71
N TYR A 6 26.25 -28.45 -1.97
CA TYR A 6 27.45 -27.67 -1.67
C TYR A 6 27.38 -27.06 -0.27
N GLY A 7 28.53 -26.73 0.30
CA GLY A 7 28.66 -25.90 1.50
C GLY A 7 29.16 -24.50 1.16
N ILE A 8 28.97 -23.54 2.05
CA ILE A 8 29.53 -22.19 1.93
C ILE A 8 30.73 -22.09 2.88
N ASP A 9 31.89 -21.67 2.40
CA ASP A 9 33.07 -21.48 3.27
C ASP A 9 33.05 -20.13 4.02
N GLY A 10 34.06 -19.87 4.86
CA GLY A 10 34.17 -18.61 5.61
C GLY A 10 34.41 -17.36 4.76
N TYR A 11 34.59 -17.52 3.44
CA TYR A 11 34.73 -16.43 2.49
C TYR A 11 33.46 -16.24 1.65
N GLY A 12 32.39 -17.01 1.90
CA GLY A 12 31.13 -16.93 1.16
C GLY A 12 31.11 -17.76 -0.12
N ARG A 13 32.17 -18.54 -0.40
CA ARG A 13 32.29 -19.31 -1.66
C ARG A 13 31.55 -20.64 -1.56
N LYS A 14 30.89 -21.03 -2.66
CA LYS A 14 30.28 -22.35 -2.80
C LYS A 14 31.38 -23.40 -2.98
N VAL A 15 31.45 -24.35 -2.07
CA VAL A 15 32.42 -25.45 -2.07
C VAL A 15 31.67 -26.75 -2.32
N TYR A 16 31.96 -27.37 -3.46
CA TYR A 16 31.40 -28.66 -3.83
C TYR A 16 32.18 -29.81 -3.18
N PRO A 17 31.60 -31.02 -3.07
CA PRO A 17 32.21 -32.14 -2.37
C PRO A 17 33.66 -32.47 -2.75
N ARG A 18 34.01 -32.32 -4.04
CA ARG A 18 35.37 -32.60 -4.54
C ARG A 18 36.41 -31.57 -4.09
N GLN A 19 35.97 -30.37 -3.72
CA GLN A 19 36.81 -29.25 -3.27
C GLN A 19 36.81 -29.11 -1.75
N ALA A 20 35.93 -29.86 -1.06
CA ALA A 20 35.75 -29.75 0.38
C ALA A 20 36.89 -30.43 1.13
N VAL A 21 37.44 -29.73 2.12
CA VAL A 21 38.56 -30.19 2.93
C VAL A 21 38.03 -30.80 4.23
N ARG A 22 38.50 -32.01 4.56
CA ARG A 22 38.13 -32.69 5.80
C ARG A 22 38.61 -31.89 7.02
N GLY A 23 37.80 -31.85 8.07
CA GLY A 23 38.12 -31.12 9.31
C GLY A 23 37.80 -29.63 9.25
N ARG A 24 37.48 -29.08 8.06
CA ARG A 24 36.88 -27.74 7.94
C ARG A 24 35.37 -27.80 8.12
N THR A 25 34.84 -26.72 8.68
CA THR A 25 33.41 -26.48 8.83
C THR A 25 32.94 -25.60 7.68
N TYR A 26 31.74 -25.88 7.21
CA TYR A 26 31.08 -25.12 6.15
C TYR A 26 29.70 -24.70 6.63
N THR A 27 29.08 -23.75 5.96
CA THR A 27 27.71 -23.29 6.23
C THR A 27 26.74 -23.92 5.24
N CYS A 28 25.63 -24.46 5.74
CA CYS A 28 24.59 -25.06 4.92
C CYS A 28 23.85 -23.98 4.13
N PRO A 29 23.74 -24.09 2.80
CA PRO A 29 23.04 -23.09 1.99
C PRO A 29 21.52 -23.08 2.22
N CYS A 30 20.95 -24.07 2.92
CA CYS A 30 19.51 -24.16 3.16
C CYS A 30 19.11 -23.45 4.47
N CYS A 31 19.79 -23.76 5.58
CA CYS A 31 19.44 -23.27 6.92
C CYS A 31 20.53 -22.42 7.58
N LEU A 32 21.65 -22.16 6.89
CA LEU A 32 22.77 -21.33 7.36
C LEU A 32 23.51 -21.85 8.61
N GLU A 33 23.32 -23.12 8.94
CA GLU A 33 24.01 -23.76 10.06
C GLU A 33 25.27 -24.49 9.62
N GLU A 34 26.15 -24.73 10.60
CA GLU A 34 27.38 -25.49 10.40
C GLU A 34 27.09 -26.91 9.88
N ILE A 35 27.86 -27.31 8.87
CA ILE A 35 27.90 -28.63 8.26
C ILE A 35 29.34 -29.10 8.16
N ILE A 36 29.52 -30.41 8.30
CA ILE A 36 30.82 -31.08 8.24
C ILE A 36 30.90 -31.97 7.01
N VAL A 37 32.12 -32.13 6.50
CA VAL A 37 32.41 -33.02 5.37
C VAL A 37 32.47 -34.48 5.85
N ARG A 38 31.71 -35.37 5.20
CA ARG A 38 31.71 -36.82 5.41
C ARG A 38 31.99 -37.55 4.09
N TYR A 39 32.87 -38.54 4.10
CA TYR A 39 33.22 -39.33 2.91
C TYR A 39 32.47 -40.67 2.80
N ARG A 40 31.32 -40.84 3.47
CA ARG A 40 30.55 -42.09 3.44
C ARG A 40 29.09 -41.84 3.05
N ASN A 41 28.55 -42.74 2.21
CA ASN A 41 27.12 -42.87 1.86
C ASN A 41 26.47 -41.69 1.11
N GLY A 42 27.12 -41.17 0.06
CA GLY A 42 26.49 -40.27 -0.93
C GLY A 42 26.07 -38.88 -0.43
N ASN A 43 26.17 -38.61 0.87
CA ASN A 43 25.88 -37.33 1.52
C ASN A 43 27.19 -36.73 2.05
N TYR A 44 27.83 -35.92 1.21
CA TYR A 44 29.14 -35.33 1.50
C TYR A 44 29.12 -34.23 2.55
N PHE A 45 28.04 -33.46 2.63
CA PHE A 45 27.81 -32.49 3.68
C PHE A 45 26.71 -32.98 4.61
N ALA A 46 26.94 -32.86 5.92
CA ALA A 46 25.98 -33.30 6.92
C ALA A 46 25.95 -32.37 8.13
N HIS A 47 24.75 -32.15 8.66
CA HIS A 47 24.57 -31.48 9.95
C HIS A 47 24.97 -32.39 11.12
N LYS A 48 25.31 -31.75 12.25
CA LYS A 48 25.36 -32.42 13.55
C LYS A 48 23.92 -32.83 13.96
N PRO A 49 23.72 -33.99 14.60
CA PRO A 49 22.40 -34.41 15.04
C PRO A 49 21.88 -33.49 16.16
N ILE A 50 20.65 -33.01 16.01
CA ILE A 50 19.96 -32.15 17.00
C ILE A 50 18.62 -32.78 17.35
N LYS A 51 18.30 -32.83 18.65
CA LYS A 51 17.05 -33.42 19.18
C LYS A 51 15.83 -32.51 18.97
N ASN A 52 15.96 -31.21 19.20
CA ASN A 52 14.87 -30.24 19.12
C ASN A 52 15.08 -29.31 17.93
N ARG A 53 14.32 -29.55 16.85
CA ARG A 53 14.51 -28.80 15.59
C ARG A 53 13.65 -27.54 15.51
N THR A 54 14.25 -26.42 15.09
CA THR A 54 13.51 -25.23 14.68
C THR A 54 12.75 -25.47 13.37
N PRO A 55 11.68 -24.72 13.06
CA PRO A 55 11.03 -24.78 11.75
C PRO A 55 11.98 -24.63 10.56
N LEU A 56 12.97 -23.72 10.65
CA LEU A 56 14.00 -23.55 9.61
C LEU A 56 14.85 -24.83 9.42
N GLN A 57 15.24 -25.49 10.50
CA GLN A 57 15.95 -26.78 10.43
C GLN A 57 15.05 -27.90 9.87
N ARG A 58 13.73 -27.87 10.15
CA ARG A 58 12.76 -28.88 9.68
C ARG A 58 12.44 -28.79 8.19
N ILE A 59 12.70 -27.66 7.54
CA ILE A 59 12.59 -27.54 6.07
C ILE A 59 13.89 -27.92 5.34
N CYS A 60 15.02 -27.96 6.04
CA CYS A 60 16.32 -28.25 5.43
C CYS A 60 16.43 -29.74 5.01
N PRO A 61 16.80 -30.03 3.75
CA PRO A 61 16.90 -31.40 3.24
C PRO A 61 18.04 -32.21 3.90
N GLY A 62 19.05 -31.53 4.46
CA GLY A 62 20.20 -32.18 5.10
C GLY A 62 19.89 -32.83 6.46
N TYR A 63 18.77 -32.50 7.09
CA TYR A 63 18.42 -32.98 8.43
C TYR A 63 17.60 -34.30 8.40
N LYS A 64 18.29 -35.45 8.39
CA LYS A 64 17.67 -36.80 8.28
C LYS A 64 17.44 -37.56 9.62
N GLY A 65 17.02 -36.91 10.70
CA GLY A 65 17.12 -37.50 12.06
C GLY A 65 15.81 -37.54 12.85
N VAL A 66 15.64 -38.66 13.57
CA VAL A 66 14.62 -39.14 14.55
C VAL A 66 13.15 -38.73 14.35
N VAL A 67 12.32 -39.77 14.33
CA VAL A 67 10.86 -39.90 14.06
C VAL A 67 9.94 -38.82 14.67
N ASN A 68 10.34 -38.14 15.74
CA ASN A 68 9.41 -37.31 16.54
C ASN A 68 9.08 -35.93 15.94
N TYR A 69 9.87 -35.40 14.99
CA TYR A 69 9.54 -34.15 14.31
C TYR A 69 9.55 -34.31 12.79
N LYS A 70 8.35 -34.47 12.22
CA LYS A 70 8.15 -34.57 10.76
C LYS A 70 8.78 -33.37 10.04
N LYS A 71 9.52 -33.69 8.97
CA LYS A 71 10.05 -32.72 7.99
C LYS A 71 8.90 -31.90 7.42
N ILE A 72 9.14 -30.61 7.19
CA ILE A 72 8.14 -29.70 6.60
C ILE A 72 8.39 -29.67 5.09
N GLU A 73 7.45 -30.22 4.33
CA GLU A 73 7.61 -30.35 2.87
C GLU A 73 6.79 -29.34 2.07
N GLY A 74 5.74 -28.77 2.66
CA GLY A 74 4.85 -27.78 2.06
C GLY A 74 5.60 -26.57 1.50
N LYS A 75 5.35 -26.24 0.23
CA LYS A 75 6.02 -25.11 -0.44
C LYS A 75 5.68 -23.77 0.21
N VAL A 76 4.41 -23.55 0.55
CA VAL A 76 3.94 -22.32 1.22
C VAL A 76 4.56 -22.17 2.60
N ASP A 77 4.59 -23.26 3.39
CA ASP A 77 5.21 -23.25 4.72
C ASP A 77 6.69 -22.86 4.66
N LYS A 78 7.42 -23.42 3.69
CA LYS A 78 8.82 -23.06 3.44
C LYS A 78 9.00 -21.57 3.18
N VAL A 79 8.13 -20.96 2.37
CA VAL A 79 8.20 -19.52 2.09
C VAL A 79 8.05 -18.71 3.38
N TYR A 80 7.01 -18.97 4.18
CA TYR A 80 6.82 -18.24 5.43
C TYR A 80 7.97 -18.46 6.42
N ILE A 81 8.46 -19.70 6.55
CA ILE A 81 9.59 -20.03 7.43
C ILE A 81 10.89 -19.35 6.99
N ILE A 82 11.21 -19.31 5.70
CA ILE A 82 12.41 -18.63 5.14
C ILE A 82 12.33 -17.11 5.35
N ASN A 83 11.12 -16.55 5.30
CA ASN A 83 10.86 -15.15 5.65
C ASN A 83 10.86 -14.90 7.17
N GLY A 84 11.12 -15.93 7.99
CA GLY A 84 11.28 -15.85 9.43
C GLY A 84 10.02 -16.13 10.24
N GLY A 85 9.00 -16.71 9.61
CA GLY A 85 7.66 -16.87 10.18
C GLY A 85 6.97 -15.50 10.26
N LEU A 86 6.63 -15.09 11.48
CA LEU A 86 6.17 -13.73 11.76
C LEU A 86 7.25 -12.70 11.38
N PRO A 87 6.92 -11.67 10.57
CA PRO A 87 7.85 -10.62 10.19
C PRO A 87 8.42 -9.89 11.40
N LEU A 88 9.75 -9.78 11.44
CA LEU A 88 10.46 -9.06 12.48
C LEU A 88 10.79 -7.64 11.99
N TYR A 89 10.43 -6.64 12.78
CA TYR A 89 10.65 -5.24 12.49
C TYR A 89 11.52 -4.59 13.56
N LEU A 90 12.59 -3.95 13.12
CA LEU A 90 13.49 -3.13 13.94
C LEU A 90 13.02 -1.69 13.83
N GLY A 91 12.28 -1.22 14.84
CA GLY A 91 11.65 0.11 14.83
C GLY A 91 12.28 1.06 15.83
N ILE A 92 12.27 2.35 15.52
CA ILE A 92 12.64 3.40 16.47
C ILE A 92 11.53 3.49 17.54
N PHE A 93 11.92 3.37 18.81
CA PHE A 93 11.01 3.50 19.96
C PHE A 93 11.07 4.90 20.57
N ARG A 94 12.29 5.45 20.70
CA ARG A 94 12.63 6.81 21.13
C ARG A 94 13.92 7.21 20.42
N ASP A 95 14.29 8.48 20.45
CA ASP A 95 15.51 8.98 19.80
C ASP A 95 16.70 8.04 20.05
N GLU A 96 17.29 7.55 18.95
CA GLU A 96 18.42 6.60 18.89
C GLU A 96 18.21 5.26 19.63
N LYS A 97 16.99 4.95 20.09
CA LYS A 97 16.64 3.70 20.76
C LYS A 97 15.71 2.87 19.92
N TYR A 98 16.19 1.70 19.53
CA TYR A 98 15.45 0.74 18.72
C TYR A 98 14.79 -0.34 19.57
N GLN A 99 13.74 -0.94 19.02
CA GLN A 99 13.07 -2.11 19.55
C GLN A 99 12.76 -3.12 18.45
N LEU A 100 12.69 -4.40 18.81
CA LEU A 100 12.30 -5.48 17.91
C LEU A 100 10.86 -5.91 18.16
N ASN A 101 10.05 -5.82 17.13
CA ASN A 101 8.64 -6.17 17.15
C ASN A 101 8.36 -7.24 16.10
N ALA A 102 7.85 -8.40 16.52
CA ALA A 102 7.28 -9.40 15.62
C ALA A 102 5.83 -9.04 15.32
N TYR A 103 5.53 -8.66 14.07
CA TYR A 103 4.20 -8.28 13.64
C TYR A 103 3.39 -9.50 13.24
N PHE A 104 2.12 -9.53 13.62
CA PHE A 104 1.16 -10.58 13.27
C PHE A 104 0.50 -10.23 11.94
N PRO A 105 0.81 -10.95 10.85
CA PRO A 105 0.21 -10.67 9.57
C PRO A 105 -1.32 -10.78 9.62
N PRO A 106 -2.04 -10.05 8.73
CA PRO A 106 -3.45 -10.25 8.49
C PRO A 106 -3.81 -11.71 8.30
N LEU A 107 -4.94 -12.09 8.90
CA LEU A 107 -5.69 -13.24 8.46
C LEU A 107 -6.88 -12.77 7.62
N SER A 108 -7.48 -13.69 6.86
CA SER A 108 -8.75 -13.42 6.17
C SER A 108 -9.84 -13.04 7.18
N GLN A 109 -10.82 -12.24 6.74
CA GLN A 109 -11.91 -11.81 7.63
C GLN A 109 -12.70 -13.01 8.17
N SER A 110 -12.92 -14.05 7.35
CA SER A 110 -13.59 -15.28 7.78
C SER A 110 -12.81 -15.96 8.91
N ASN A 111 -11.49 -16.12 8.77
CA ASN A 111 -10.66 -16.74 9.79
C ASN A 111 -10.60 -15.88 11.05
N MET A 112 -10.46 -14.55 10.94
CA MET A 112 -10.52 -13.65 12.10
C MET A 112 -11.86 -13.76 12.86
N ASN A 113 -12.99 -13.76 12.15
CA ASN A 113 -14.31 -13.92 12.75
C ASN A 113 -14.42 -15.25 13.52
N SER A 114 -13.91 -16.35 12.94
CA SER A 114 -13.88 -17.64 13.62
C SER A 114 -13.01 -17.61 14.88
N LEU A 115 -11.82 -16.98 14.82
CA LEU A 115 -10.95 -16.87 15.99
C LEU A 115 -11.60 -16.06 17.12
N GLU A 116 -12.30 -14.99 16.78
CA GLU A 116 -13.07 -14.15 17.70
C GLU A 116 -14.23 -14.90 18.34
N GLU A 117 -15.06 -15.57 17.54
CA GLU A 117 -16.19 -16.38 18.00
C GLU A 117 -15.74 -17.46 19.00
N TRP A 118 -14.58 -18.08 18.76
CA TRP A 118 -14.06 -19.13 19.64
C TRP A 118 -13.33 -18.60 20.87
N GLY A 119 -13.13 -17.29 20.99
CA GLY A 119 -12.35 -16.70 22.08
C GLY A 119 -10.88 -17.13 22.05
N THR A 120 -10.32 -17.33 20.85
CA THR A 120 -8.99 -17.90 20.63
C THR A 120 -7.90 -17.08 21.33
N LYS A 121 -6.97 -17.78 21.98
CA LYS A 121 -5.82 -17.18 22.67
C LYS A 121 -4.52 -17.46 21.94
N VAL A 122 -3.70 -16.44 21.74
CA VAL A 122 -2.37 -16.56 21.14
C VAL A 122 -1.33 -16.61 22.27
N ILE A 123 -0.59 -17.70 22.33
CA ILE A 123 0.47 -17.93 23.31
C ILE A 123 1.82 -17.79 22.63
N VAL A 124 2.59 -16.81 23.08
CA VAL A 124 3.98 -16.60 22.67
C VAL A 124 4.91 -17.14 23.75
N THR A 125 5.80 -18.05 23.38
CA THR A 125 6.81 -18.62 24.28
C THR A 125 8.22 -18.21 23.84
N GLU A 126 8.87 -17.35 24.63
CA GLU A 126 10.20 -16.79 24.40
C GLU A 126 11.10 -17.13 25.59
N GLY A 127 12.23 -17.81 25.36
CA GLY A 127 13.16 -18.17 26.45
C GLY A 127 12.55 -19.00 27.58
N GLY A 128 11.47 -19.73 27.31
CA GLY A 128 10.69 -20.47 28.32
C GLY A 128 9.57 -19.67 28.98
N ALA A 129 9.62 -18.34 28.93
CA ALA A 129 8.55 -17.48 29.43
C ALA A 129 7.35 -17.49 28.46
N LYS A 130 6.14 -17.60 29.00
CA LYS A 130 4.90 -17.60 28.23
C LYS A 130 4.13 -16.30 28.44
N LYS A 131 3.61 -15.76 27.36
CA LYS A 131 2.63 -14.67 27.40
C LYS A 131 1.42 -15.04 26.56
N GLU A 132 0.26 -14.64 27.05
CA GLU A 132 -1.02 -14.92 26.42
C GLU A 132 -1.68 -13.61 25.97
N TYR A 133 -2.27 -13.64 24.78
CA TYR A 133 -2.95 -12.52 24.17
C TYR A 133 -4.27 -13.00 23.56
N SER A 134 -5.25 -12.09 23.42
CA SER A 134 -6.42 -12.36 22.59
C SER A 134 -6.03 -12.33 21.11
N ALA A 135 -6.48 -13.31 20.31
CA ALA A 135 -6.26 -13.32 18.87
C ALA A 135 -6.79 -12.05 18.18
N SER A 136 -7.89 -11.49 18.69
CA SER A 136 -8.51 -10.26 18.17
C SER A 136 -7.70 -8.98 18.41
N ASN A 137 -6.83 -8.98 19.43
CA ASN A 137 -6.17 -7.75 19.92
C ASN A 137 -4.65 -7.76 19.73
N ILE A 138 -4.06 -8.87 19.29
CA ILE A 138 -2.62 -8.94 19.07
C ILE A 138 -2.25 -8.35 17.69
N ARG A 139 -1.43 -7.31 17.69
CA ARG A 139 -0.84 -6.74 16.46
C ARG A 139 0.64 -7.07 16.33
N PHE A 140 1.36 -6.95 17.42
CA PHE A 140 2.77 -7.28 17.48
C PHE A 140 3.16 -7.81 18.84
N TYR A 141 4.28 -8.53 18.87
CA TYR A 141 4.96 -8.96 20.08
C TYR A 141 6.34 -8.32 20.15
N ARG A 142 6.62 -7.58 21.22
CA ARG A 142 7.96 -7.05 21.47
C ARG A 142 8.87 -8.15 22.00
N LEU A 143 9.95 -8.42 21.27
CA LEU A 143 10.98 -9.40 21.65
C LEU A 143 11.75 -8.91 22.88
N LYS A 144 12.19 -9.85 23.70
CA LYS A 144 12.95 -9.60 24.93
C LYS A 144 14.32 -10.26 24.93
N THR A 145 14.55 -11.22 24.05
CA THR A 145 15.73 -12.09 24.05
C THR A 145 16.23 -12.34 22.64
N THR A 146 17.42 -12.94 22.53
CA THR A 146 18.02 -13.40 21.26
C THR A 146 17.84 -14.91 21.06
N VAL A 147 16.78 -15.52 21.58
CA VAL A 147 16.55 -16.96 21.36
C VAL A 147 16.30 -17.25 19.88
N ASP A 148 16.94 -18.29 19.34
CA ASP A 148 16.91 -18.60 17.90
C ASP A 148 15.50 -18.72 17.31
N TRP A 149 14.55 -19.23 18.11
CA TRP A 149 13.17 -19.37 17.69
C TRP A 149 12.16 -19.16 18.82
N ILE A 150 11.21 -18.27 18.60
CA ILE A 150 10.10 -17.97 19.50
C ILE A 150 8.88 -18.73 19.02
N LYS A 151 8.29 -19.54 19.90
CA LYS A 151 7.13 -20.38 19.55
C LYS A 151 5.86 -19.58 19.70
N VAL A 152 4.97 -19.67 18.72
CA VAL A 152 3.63 -19.10 18.75
C VAL A 152 2.63 -20.24 18.57
N LYS A 153 1.60 -20.28 19.41
CA LYS A 153 0.51 -21.26 19.30
C LYS A 153 -0.82 -20.61 19.61
N CYS A 154 -1.84 -20.98 18.85
CA CYS A 154 -3.22 -20.62 19.12
C CYS A 154 -3.88 -21.72 19.96
N LYS A 155 -4.53 -21.35 21.07
CA LYS A 155 -5.36 -22.23 21.91
C LYS A 155 -6.83 -21.92 21.70
N VAL A 156 -7.68 -22.90 22.04
CA VAL A 156 -9.14 -22.81 21.93
C VAL A 156 -9.60 -22.79 20.45
N LEU A 157 -8.83 -23.42 19.57
CA LEU A 157 -9.24 -23.65 18.19
C LEU A 157 -10.23 -24.81 18.13
N LYS A 158 -11.42 -24.61 17.53
CA LYS A 158 -12.35 -25.72 17.26
C LYS A 158 -11.79 -26.69 16.21
N HIS A 159 -11.05 -26.17 15.22
CA HIS A 159 -10.33 -26.95 14.22
C HIS A 159 -9.08 -26.19 13.72
N PRO A 160 -8.09 -26.89 13.12
CA PRO A 160 -6.91 -26.25 12.57
C PRO A 160 -7.26 -25.33 11.39
N ILE A 161 -6.70 -24.11 11.39
CA ILE A 161 -6.82 -23.16 10.28
C ILE A 161 -5.44 -23.04 9.62
N THR A 162 -5.34 -23.51 8.37
CA THR A 162 -4.08 -23.52 7.61
C THR A 162 -3.43 -22.14 7.52
N GLU A 163 -4.23 -21.10 7.34
CA GLU A 163 -3.72 -19.73 7.26
C GLU A 163 -3.07 -19.27 8.59
N VAL A 164 -3.71 -19.58 9.72
CA VAL A 164 -3.19 -19.27 11.06
C VAL A 164 -1.88 -20.00 11.29
N GLN A 165 -1.80 -21.26 10.88
CA GLN A 165 -0.57 -22.03 10.97
C GLN A 165 0.56 -21.38 10.15
N GLN A 166 0.28 -21.03 8.89
CA GLN A 166 1.24 -20.46 7.96
C GLN A 166 1.72 -19.07 8.35
N LYS A 167 0.82 -18.21 8.80
CA LYS A 167 1.15 -16.81 9.09
C LYS A 167 1.59 -16.59 10.53
N TRP A 168 1.05 -17.35 11.49
CA TRP A 168 1.26 -17.10 12.92
C TRP A 168 2.02 -18.23 13.62
N GLU A 169 1.57 -19.48 13.52
CA GLU A 169 2.10 -20.57 14.36
C GLU A 169 3.46 -21.11 13.94
N TRP A 170 3.97 -20.75 12.75
CA TRP A 170 5.39 -20.99 12.45
C TRP A 170 6.31 -20.25 13.43
N GLY A 171 5.82 -19.23 14.13
CA GLY A 171 6.54 -18.53 15.18
C GLY A 171 7.42 -17.41 14.64
N VAL A 172 8.39 -16.98 15.44
CA VAL A 172 9.34 -15.93 15.05
C VAL A 172 10.74 -16.53 15.02
N ARG A 173 11.45 -16.40 13.89
CA ARG A 173 12.91 -16.56 13.91
C ARG A 173 13.49 -15.41 14.74
N GLY A 174 14.22 -15.72 15.80
CA GLY A 174 14.86 -14.72 16.65
C GLY A 174 15.86 -13.84 15.90
N LEU A 175 16.38 -12.82 16.60
CA LEU A 175 17.44 -11.98 16.07
C LEU A 175 18.76 -12.77 16.03
N ASP A 176 19.32 -12.93 14.84
CA ASP A 176 20.69 -13.38 14.64
C ASP A 176 21.54 -12.16 14.23
N CYS A 177 22.34 -11.61 15.14
CA CYS A 177 23.15 -10.41 14.86
C CYS A 177 24.19 -10.62 13.76
N GLU A 178 24.65 -11.87 13.59
CA GLU A 178 25.67 -12.20 12.61
C GLU A 178 25.07 -12.31 11.21
N LYS A 179 23.81 -12.75 11.12
CA LYS A 179 23.17 -13.04 9.83
C LYS A 179 22.06 -12.09 9.45
N ASP A 180 21.38 -11.41 10.36
CA ASP A 180 20.19 -10.63 10.00
C ASP A 180 20.52 -9.25 9.42
N ILE A 181 19.86 -8.94 8.31
CA ILE A 181 19.80 -7.61 7.69
C ILE A 181 18.34 -7.17 7.65
N PHE A 182 18.10 -5.87 7.82
CA PHE A 182 16.79 -5.24 7.76
C PHE A 182 16.79 -4.18 6.65
N HIS A 183 15.68 -4.03 5.91
CA HIS A 183 15.52 -2.91 4.98
C HIS A 183 15.49 -1.59 5.75
N SER A 184 16.12 -0.51 5.27
CA SER A 184 16.02 0.80 5.93
C SER A 184 14.83 1.61 5.40
N HIS A 185 14.03 2.14 6.31
CA HIS A 185 12.90 3.05 6.07
C HIS A 185 12.84 4.14 7.15
N TYR A 186 11.97 5.13 6.97
CA TYR A 186 11.92 6.35 7.80
C TYR A 186 11.83 6.13 9.32
N ALA A 187 11.21 5.05 9.78
CA ALA A 187 11.03 4.74 11.20
C ALA A 187 11.63 3.39 11.63
N GLY A 188 12.51 2.81 10.82
CA GLY A 188 13.06 1.48 11.07
C GLY A 188 13.03 0.57 9.84
N GLY A 189 12.94 -0.74 10.06
CA GLY A 189 13.16 -1.72 9.01
C GLY A 189 12.59 -3.10 9.24
N PHE A 190 12.04 -3.72 8.20
CA PHE A 190 11.65 -5.13 8.26
C PHE A 190 12.82 -6.03 7.86
N ARG A 191 12.89 -7.20 8.49
CA ARG A 191 13.94 -8.18 8.22
C ARG A 191 13.89 -8.65 6.76
N VAL A 192 15.05 -8.62 6.11
CA VAL A 192 15.26 -9.20 4.79
C VAL A 192 15.15 -10.72 4.91
N ALA A 193 14.38 -11.36 4.03
CA ALA A 193 14.24 -12.81 4.01
C ALA A 193 15.60 -13.47 3.78
N LEU A 194 15.86 -14.61 4.43
CA LEU A 194 17.08 -15.37 4.19
C LEU A 194 17.18 -15.71 2.69
N HIS A 195 18.41 -15.74 2.16
CA HIS A 195 18.69 -16.04 0.76
C HIS A 195 18.21 -14.99 -0.24
N SER A 196 17.70 -13.85 0.24
CA SER A 196 17.28 -12.74 -0.62
C SER A 196 18.44 -11.82 -1.01
N ASN A 197 18.11 -10.80 -1.80
CA ASN A 197 19.07 -9.91 -2.43
C ASN A 197 19.29 -8.61 -1.64
N ILE A 198 20.56 -8.24 -1.48
CA ILE A 198 21.05 -6.94 -1.05
C ILE A 198 21.46 -6.16 -2.28
N VAL A 199 20.98 -4.93 -2.40
CA VAL A 199 21.12 -4.10 -3.60
C VAL A 199 22.13 -3.00 -3.35
N VAL A 200 23.05 -2.81 -4.30
CA VAL A 200 24.01 -1.71 -4.27
C VAL A 200 23.28 -0.37 -4.26
N GLY A 201 23.77 0.56 -3.45
CA GLY A 201 23.21 1.90 -3.28
C GLY A 201 21.96 1.97 -2.40
N LYS A 202 21.42 0.83 -1.92
CA LYS A 202 20.33 0.82 -0.92
C LYS A 202 20.90 0.77 0.49
N GLU A 203 20.25 1.51 1.38
CA GLU A 203 20.55 1.48 2.81
C GLU A 203 19.79 0.34 3.49
N TYR A 204 20.49 -0.39 4.36
CA TYR A 204 19.96 -1.46 5.18
C TYR A 204 20.33 -1.22 6.65
N LEU A 205 19.57 -1.75 7.60
CA LEU A 205 19.94 -1.73 9.01
C LEU A 205 20.52 -3.10 9.42
N ILE A 206 21.57 -3.07 10.24
CA ILE A 206 22.18 -4.25 10.85
C ILE A 206 22.33 -4.06 12.35
N VAL A 207 22.27 -5.17 13.09
CA VAL A 207 22.40 -5.21 14.55
C VAL A 207 23.71 -5.88 14.90
N ILE A 208 24.52 -5.24 15.75
CA ILE A 208 25.85 -5.75 16.09
C ILE A 208 26.02 -5.76 17.61
N ARG A 209 26.49 -6.89 18.13
CA ARG A 209 26.70 -7.10 19.57
C ARG A 209 27.88 -6.29 20.10
N ASN A 210 28.95 -6.16 19.33
CA ASN A 210 30.13 -5.40 19.71
C ASN A 210 30.08 -4.05 18.98
N ASN A 211 30.40 -2.94 19.65
CA ASN A 211 30.40 -1.60 19.05
C ASN A 211 31.46 -1.38 17.95
N PHE A 212 32.07 -2.46 17.45
CA PHE A 212 33.16 -2.43 16.49
C PHE A 212 32.73 -3.11 15.18
N ILE A 213 32.92 -2.38 14.07
CA ILE A 213 32.80 -2.90 12.71
C ILE A 213 34.15 -2.71 12.04
N SER A 214 34.71 -3.78 11.47
CA SER A 214 35.87 -3.66 10.59
C SER A 214 35.50 -2.94 9.31
N SER A 215 36.37 -2.05 8.84
CA SER A 215 36.23 -1.45 7.52
C SER A 215 36.20 -2.55 6.45
N ILE A 216 35.23 -2.48 5.54
CA ILE A 216 35.05 -3.42 4.43
C ILE A 216 35.01 -2.59 3.15
N LYS A 217 35.91 -2.85 2.21
CA LYS A 217 35.99 -2.04 0.99
C LYS A 217 34.69 -2.14 0.20
N GLY A 218 34.12 -0.99 -0.14
CA GLY A 218 32.85 -0.91 -0.87
C GLY A 218 31.60 -0.98 0.01
N VAL A 219 31.73 -1.10 1.33
CA VAL A 219 30.61 -1.05 2.29
C VAL A 219 30.82 0.10 3.28
N CYS A 220 29.84 0.97 3.39
CA CYS A 220 29.82 2.04 4.38
C CYS A 220 28.88 1.69 5.53
N PHE A 221 29.32 2.04 6.74
CA PHE A 221 28.54 1.86 7.96
C PHE A 221 28.37 3.19 8.69
N GLU A 222 27.16 3.50 9.10
CA GLU A 222 26.83 4.68 9.88
C GLU A 222 26.05 4.25 11.12
N ARG A 223 26.50 4.65 12.31
CA ARG A 223 25.81 4.29 13.55
C ARG A 223 24.50 5.07 13.65
N LYS A 224 23.39 4.38 13.91
CA LYS A 224 22.05 4.99 14.05
C LYS A 224 21.50 4.96 15.48
N GLY A 225 21.96 4.04 16.32
CA GLY A 225 21.48 3.96 17.70
C GLY A 225 21.81 2.65 18.40
N CYS A 226 21.00 2.31 19.40
CA CYS A 226 21.15 1.08 20.17
C CYS A 226 19.82 0.34 20.37
N LEU A 227 19.92 -0.98 20.57
CA LEU A 227 18.84 -1.87 20.95
C LEU A 227 19.21 -2.53 22.28
N SER A 228 18.29 -2.50 23.24
CA SER A 228 18.45 -3.24 24.50
C SER A 228 17.41 -4.36 24.60
N LEU A 229 17.89 -5.58 24.81
CA LEU A 229 17.06 -6.75 25.08
C LEU A 229 17.26 -7.16 26.53
N ASN A 230 16.18 -7.10 27.31
CA ASN A 230 16.20 -7.45 28.72
C ASN A 230 15.74 -8.90 28.88
N ASN A 231 16.68 -9.78 29.24
CA ASN A 231 16.34 -11.07 29.81
C ASN A 231 16.24 -10.94 31.34
N TRP A 232 15.57 -11.86 32.03
CA TRP A 232 15.37 -11.77 33.49
C TRP A 232 16.67 -11.68 34.31
N TYR A 233 17.80 -12.09 33.73
CA TYR A 233 19.10 -12.15 34.41
C TYR A 233 20.18 -11.28 33.79
N ASP A 234 19.97 -10.73 32.58
CA ASP A 234 21.01 -9.99 31.86
C ASP A 234 20.41 -9.00 30.86
N LYS A 235 21.01 -7.81 30.79
CA LYS A 235 20.65 -6.76 29.83
C LYS A 235 21.69 -6.77 28.73
N GLN A 236 21.28 -7.23 27.55
CA GLN A 236 22.15 -7.21 26.37
C GLN A 236 21.89 -5.94 25.58
N GLU A 237 22.96 -5.19 25.33
CA GLU A 237 22.93 -4.01 24.47
C GLU A 237 23.61 -4.30 23.13
N PHE A 238 23.01 -3.79 22.06
CA PHE A 238 23.47 -3.93 20.70
C PHE A 238 23.52 -2.55 20.05
N SER A 239 24.48 -2.34 19.16
CA SER A 239 24.51 -1.15 18.30
C SER A 239 23.83 -1.40 16.97
N ILE A 240 23.11 -0.40 16.51
CA ILE A 240 22.41 -0.39 15.23
C ILE A 240 23.20 0.46 14.25
N TYR A 241 23.48 -0.10 13.08
CA TYR A 241 24.17 0.58 12.00
C TYR A 241 23.32 0.55 10.72
N ALA A 242 23.30 1.68 10.02
CA ALA A 242 22.96 1.69 8.61
C ALA A 242 24.17 1.18 7.81
N MET A 243 23.91 0.28 6.88
CA MET A 243 24.86 -0.35 5.99
C MET A 243 24.45 -0.03 4.56
N THR A 244 25.35 0.58 3.80
CA THR A 244 25.16 0.87 2.37
C THR A 244 26.31 0.27 1.59
N VAL A 245 26.01 -0.59 0.62
CA VAL A 245 27.02 -1.13 -0.30
C VAL A 245 27.17 -0.16 -1.47
N ASN A 246 28.29 0.54 -1.54
CA ASN A 246 28.53 1.58 -2.54
C ASN A 246 29.10 1.03 -3.84
N SER A 247 29.80 -0.09 -3.78
CA SER A 247 30.41 -0.72 -4.96
C SER A 247 30.51 -2.24 -4.78
N ILE A 248 30.47 -2.96 -5.90
CA ILE A 248 30.63 -4.42 -5.92
C ILE A 248 32.13 -4.74 -5.90
N THR A 249 32.63 -5.10 -4.72
CA THR A 249 34.01 -5.58 -4.51
C THR A 249 33.96 -7.03 -4.01
N ASP A 250 35.06 -7.78 -4.14
CA ASP A 250 35.14 -9.15 -3.60
C ASP A 250 34.89 -9.20 -2.08
N GLU A 251 35.32 -8.17 -1.36
CA GLU A 251 35.12 -8.02 0.08
C GLU A 251 33.65 -7.76 0.43
N ALA A 252 32.96 -6.90 -0.32
CA ALA A 252 31.53 -6.64 -0.13
C ALA A 252 30.69 -7.88 -0.48
N ILE A 253 31.04 -8.58 -1.55
CA ILE A 253 30.42 -9.86 -1.93
C ILE A 253 30.59 -10.87 -0.80
N SER A 254 31.82 -11.06 -0.32
CA SER A 254 32.14 -12.00 0.74
C SER A 254 31.39 -11.67 2.03
N TYR A 255 31.35 -10.40 2.42
CA TYR A 255 30.62 -9.94 3.61
C TYR A 255 29.12 -10.24 3.52
N VAL A 256 28.47 -9.89 2.40
CA VAL A 256 27.03 -10.12 2.19
C VAL A 256 26.70 -11.62 2.11
N GLN A 257 27.52 -12.40 1.41
CA GLN A 257 27.35 -13.85 1.26
C GLN A 257 27.57 -14.60 2.56
N ASN A 258 28.53 -14.17 3.38
CA ASN A 258 28.76 -14.71 4.70
C ASN A 258 27.55 -14.53 5.63
N LYS A 259 26.75 -13.48 5.43
CA LYS A 259 25.48 -13.27 6.14
C LYS A 259 24.31 -14.12 5.59
N GLY A 260 24.50 -14.79 4.46
CA GLY A 260 23.48 -15.64 3.82
C GLY A 260 22.60 -14.90 2.80
N TYR A 261 23.08 -13.77 2.28
CA TYR A 261 22.41 -13.00 1.23
C TYR A 261 23.25 -12.91 -0.04
N GLN A 262 22.70 -12.30 -1.07
CA GLN A 262 23.40 -12.08 -2.34
C GLN A 262 23.48 -10.60 -2.65
N LEU A 263 24.65 -10.12 -3.07
CA LEU A 263 24.83 -8.75 -3.52
C LEU A 263 24.49 -8.65 -5.01
N ILE A 264 23.59 -7.74 -5.38
CA ILE A 264 23.22 -7.46 -6.76
C ILE A 264 23.32 -5.96 -7.07
N GLY A 265 23.65 -5.61 -8.31
CA GLY A 265 23.78 -4.21 -8.73
C GLY A 265 22.44 -3.46 -8.79
N LYS A 266 21.36 -4.13 -9.20
CA LYS A 266 20.02 -3.56 -9.31
C LYS A 266 18.98 -4.65 -9.08
N SER A 267 17.94 -4.35 -8.30
CA SER A 267 16.79 -5.26 -8.12
C SER A 267 15.58 -4.77 -8.92
N ASP A 268 14.66 -5.68 -9.21
CA ASP A 268 13.31 -5.25 -9.54
C ASP A 268 12.59 -4.78 -8.29
N GLU A 269 11.72 -3.80 -8.49
CA GLU A 269 10.80 -3.35 -7.46
C GLU A 269 9.38 -3.71 -7.88
N ILE A 270 8.54 -3.89 -6.86
CA ILE A 270 7.10 -3.91 -7.02
C ILE A 270 6.64 -2.58 -6.49
N ILE A 271 5.99 -1.78 -7.32
CA ILE A 271 5.54 -0.44 -6.96
C ILE A 271 4.01 -0.47 -6.94
N PRO A 272 3.35 -0.27 -5.78
CA PRO A 272 1.91 -0.11 -5.73
C PRO A 272 1.50 1.14 -6.51
N MET A 273 0.56 1.00 -7.47
CA MET A 273 0.13 2.11 -8.32
C MET A 273 -1.24 2.64 -7.87
N TRP A 274 -2.26 1.78 -7.87
CA TRP A 274 -3.64 2.17 -7.57
C TRP A 274 -4.44 0.97 -7.06
N PRO A 275 -5.43 1.12 -6.17
CA PRO A 275 -5.73 2.35 -5.42
C PRO A 275 -4.65 2.65 -4.38
N PRO A 276 -4.60 3.88 -3.85
CA PRO A 276 -3.65 4.22 -2.79
C PRO A 276 -3.83 3.27 -1.60
N ALA A 277 -2.72 2.70 -1.15
CA ALA A 277 -2.66 1.85 0.04
C ALA A 277 -1.87 2.55 1.14
N LEU A 278 -2.27 2.31 2.39
CA LEU A 278 -1.40 2.61 3.52
C LEU A 278 -0.34 1.51 3.63
N ILE A 279 0.91 1.90 3.84
CA ILE A 279 2.04 0.97 3.93
C ILE A 279 2.46 0.84 5.39
N GLU A 280 2.35 -0.36 5.95
CA GLU A 280 2.86 -0.68 7.29
C GLU A 280 3.77 -1.91 7.21
N GLY A 281 5.09 -1.67 7.19
CA GLY A 281 6.08 -2.73 6.98
C GLY A 281 5.90 -3.39 5.62
N LYS A 282 5.51 -4.68 5.62
CA LYS A 282 5.20 -5.44 4.40
C LYS A 282 3.72 -5.37 4.03
N GLU A 283 2.86 -4.77 4.85
CA GLU A 283 1.42 -4.71 4.59
C GLU A 283 1.08 -3.53 3.67
N LEU A 284 0.31 -3.82 2.61
CA LEU A 284 -0.39 -2.83 1.80
C LEU A 284 -1.86 -2.89 2.17
N ILE A 285 -2.33 -1.87 2.89
CA ILE A 285 -3.66 -1.80 3.47
C ILE A 285 -4.56 -0.96 2.56
N TYR A 286 -5.43 -1.63 1.82
CA TYR A 286 -6.41 -1.05 0.92
C TYR A 286 -7.75 -0.84 1.63
N ARG A 287 -8.64 -0.04 1.03
CA ARG A 287 -10.00 0.12 1.55
C ARG A 287 -10.82 -1.14 1.38
N ARG A 288 -11.84 -1.33 2.23
CA ARG A 288 -12.78 -2.47 2.14
C ARG A 288 -13.44 -2.62 0.79
N HIS A 289 -13.74 -1.51 0.13
CA HIS A 289 -14.41 -1.50 -1.17
C HIS A 289 -13.41 -1.60 -2.35
N SER A 290 -12.11 -1.53 -2.10
CA SER A 290 -11.08 -1.69 -3.11
C SER A 290 -10.70 -3.16 -3.21
N ASN A 291 -11.33 -3.90 -4.11
CA ASN A 291 -11.13 -5.35 -4.26
C ASN A 291 -9.89 -5.72 -5.09
N GLU A 292 -9.40 -4.78 -5.89
CA GLU A 292 -8.31 -4.96 -6.84
C GLU A 292 -7.24 -3.90 -6.63
N ALA A 293 -5.99 -4.28 -6.90
CA ALA A 293 -4.83 -3.40 -6.90
C ALA A 293 -4.00 -3.63 -8.15
N PHE A 294 -3.57 -2.53 -8.74
CA PHE A 294 -2.64 -2.44 -9.85
C PHE A 294 -1.24 -2.16 -9.28
N LEU A 295 -0.30 -3.03 -9.61
CA LEU A 295 1.09 -2.88 -9.21
C LEU A 295 1.99 -2.88 -10.45
N PHE A 296 2.99 -2.01 -10.44
CA PHE A 296 4.02 -1.94 -11.46
C PHE A 296 5.23 -2.80 -11.07
N HIS A 297 5.86 -3.39 -12.07
CA HIS A 297 7.11 -4.14 -11.95
C HIS A 297 7.78 -4.21 -13.33
N GLY A 298 8.92 -3.53 -13.45
CA GLY A 298 9.61 -3.35 -14.73
C GLY A 298 10.42 -4.53 -15.27
N LYS A 299 10.44 -5.69 -14.59
CA LYS A 299 11.18 -6.92 -14.98
C LYS A 299 12.58 -6.65 -15.56
N TRP A 300 13.47 -6.02 -14.82
CA TRP A 300 14.85 -5.78 -15.22
C TRP A 300 15.75 -7.02 -15.06
N ALA A 301 15.29 -8.01 -14.28
CA ALA A 301 15.96 -9.29 -14.08
C ALA A 301 15.01 -10.46 -14.37
N ASP A 302 15.52 -11.70 -14.24
CA ASP A 302 14.72 -12.93 -14.35
C ASP A 302 13.80 -13.18 -13.14
N GLN A 303 13.55 -12.13 -12.35
CA GLN A 303 12.70 -12.20 -11.18
C GLN A 303 11.25 -12.42 -11.61
N ARG A 304 10.59 -13.33 -10.89
CA ARG A 304 9.19 -13.67 -11.12
C ARG A 304 8.37 -13.30 -9.90
N ILE A 305 7.13 -12.90 -10.15
CA ILE A 305 6.18 -12.57 -9.10
C ILE A 305 5.22 -13.74 -8.94
N PHE A 306 5.02 -14.14 -7.69
CA PHE A 306 4.06 -15.16 -7.34
C PHE A 306 3.04 -14.62 -6.37
N ASN A 307 1.83 -15.19 -6.42
CA ASN A 307 0.82 -15.02 -5.40
C ASN A 307 0.80 -16.26 -4.50
N VAL A 308 0.70 -16.05 -3.19
CA VAL A 308 0.37 -17.12 -2.24
C VAL A 308 -1.11 -17.06 -1.91
N SER A 309 -1.78 -18.19 -2.09
CA SER A 309 -3.18 -18.39 -1.72
C SER A 309 -3.37 -19.73 -1.02
N GLU A 310 -4.60 -20.01 -0.62
CA GLU A 310 -4.99 -21.31 -0.06
C GLU A 310 -4.70 -22.47 -1.02
N TYR A 311 -4.67 -22.22 -2.33
CA TYR A 311 -4.35 -23.21 -3.37
C TYR A 311 -2.84 -23.36 -3.62
N GLY A 312 -2.00 -22.63 -2.89
CA GLY A 312 -0.54 -22.68 -3.01
C GLY A 312 0.07 -21.44 -3.64
N ILE A 313 1.22 -21.63 -4.30
CA ILE A 313 2.00 -20.58 -4.94
C ILE A 313 1.72 -20.60 -6.44
N THR A 314 1.17 -19.52 -6.97
CA THR A 314 0.86 -19.36 -8.39
C THR A 314 1.68 -18.25 -9.02
N ASN A 315 2.25 -18.49 -10.20
CA ASN A 315 2.99 -17.47 -10.94
C ASN A 315 1.99 -16.41 -11.46
N ILE A 316 2.34 -15.14 -11.34
CA ILE A 316 1.60 -14.06 -11.99
C ILE A 316 2.25 -13.85 -13.35
N GLU A 317 1.65 -14.43 -14.39
CA GLU A 317 2.04 -14.14 -15.75
C GLU A 317 1.74 -12.67 -16.05
N LYS A 318 2.74 -11.96 -16.58
CA LYS A 318 2.58 -10.56 -16.96
C LYS A 318 2.93 -10.39 -18.41
N ASN A 319 1.94 -9.96 -19.17
CA ASN A 319 2.12 -9.51 -20.55
C ASN A 319 2.69 -8.08 -20.58
N GLU A 320 2.50 -7.32 -19.50
CA GLU A 320 2.94 -5.92 -19.36
C GLU A 320 3.64 -5.68 -18.01
N ASN A 321 4.20 -4.48 -17.83
CA ASN A 321 4.85 -4.08 -16.58
C ASN A 321 3.84 -3.82 -15.44
N ILE A 322 2.55 -3.69 -15.75
CA ILE A 322 1.49 -3.53 -14.76
C ILE A 322 0.73 -4.85 -14.65
N PHE A 323 0.41 -5.25 -13.43
CA PHE A 323 -0.41 -6.43 -13.17
C PHE A 323 -1.45 -6.13 -12.11
N GLU A 324 -2.58 -6.81 -12.23
CA GLU A 324 -3.70 -6.72 -11.31
C GLU A 324 -3.67 -7.88 -10.32
N THR A 325 -4.04 -7.62 -9.07
CA THR A 325 -4.25 -8.67 -8.06
C THR A 325 -5.33 -8.26 -7.08
N ARG A 326 -6.01 -9.26 -6.51
CA ARG A 326 -6.95 -9.04 -5.41
C ARG A 326 -6.24 -8.47 -4.19
N THR A 327 -6.88 -7.51 -3.53
CA THR A 327 -6.38 -6.86 -2.31
C THR A 327 -6.67 -7.65 -1.04
N ASN A 328 -7.65 -8.57 -1.09
CA ASN A 328 -8.05 -9.32 0.08
C ASN A 328 -7.10 -10.49 0.32
N ASN A 329 -6.21 -10.28 1.30
CA ASN A 329 -5.43 -11.32 1.96
C ASN A 329 -4.50 -12.10 1.01
N LYS A 330 -3.82 -11.38 0.12
CA LYS A 330 -2.88 -11.95 -0.84
C LYS A 330 -1.45 -11.65 -0.43
N THR A 331 -0.55 -12.63 -0.60
CA THR A 331 0.88 -12.41 -0.36
C THR A 331 1.61 -12.44 -1.69
N LEU A 332 2.31 -11.35 -2.01
CA LEU A 332 3.14 -11.25 -3.20
C LEU A 332 4.57 -11.65 -2.88
N LEU A 333 5.07 -12.64 -3.62
CA LEU A 333 6.45 -13.10 -3.55
C LEU A 333 7.22 -12.58 -4.75
N LEU A 334 8.48 -12.21 -4.50
CA LEU A 334 9.47 -12.01 -5.55
C LEU A 334 10.52 -13.12 -5.40
N SER A 335 10.72 -13.88 -6.46
CA SER A 335 11.67 -14.97 -6.50
C SER A 335 12.59 -14.84 -7.70
N ASP A 336 13.83 -15.27 -7.53
CA ASP A 336 14.82 -15.32 -8.59
C ASP A 336 15.43 -16.73 -8.74
N HIS A 337 14.77 -17.55 -9.54
CA HIS A 337 15.11 -18.97 -9.67
C HIS A 337 16.44 -19.23 -10.40
N LYS A 338 16.90 -18.32 -11.26
CA LYS A 338 18.19 -18.51 -11.95
C LYS A 338 19.36 -18.39 -10.98
N PHE A 339 19.23 -17.57 -9.94
CA PHE A 339 20.32 -17.29 -9.00
C PHE A 339 20.23 -18.11 -7.71
N ASN A 340 19.02 -18.32 -7.17
CA ASN A 340 18.83 -19.14 -5.97
C ASN A 340 17.44 -19.79 -5.90
N ILE A 341 17.42 -21.13 -5.89
CA ILE A 341 16.18 -21.92 -5.75
C ILE A 341 15.41 -21.63 -4.45
N PHE A 342 16.08 -21.09 -3.43
CA PHE A 342 15.49 -20.74 -2.14
C PHE A 342 15.04 -19.28 -2.06
N SER A 343 15.38 -18.43 -3.04
CA SER A 343 14.96 -17.02 -3.08
C SER A 343 13.45 -16.93 -3.23
N ASN A 344 12.73 -16.55 -2.17
CA ASN A 344 11.28 -16.37 -2.17
C ASN A 344 10.90 -15.30 -1.14
N GLU A 345 11.27 -14.04 -1.41
CA GLU A 345 10.99 -12.95 -0.50
C GLU A 345 9.53 -12.54 -0.60
N ILE A 346 8.83 -12.55 0.54
CA ILE A 346 7.53 -11.88 0.66
C ILE A 346 7.81 -10.38 0.56
N ARG A 347 7.37 -9.78 -0.54
CA ARG A 347 7.48 -8.33 -0.77
C ARG A 347 6.33 -7.58 -0.12
N TYR A 348 5.11 -8.02 -0.39
CA TYR A 348 3.91 -7.40 0.16
C TYR A 348 2.89 -8.41 0.61
N MET A 349 2.14 -8.04 1.65
CA MET A 349 0.93 -8.69 2.10
C MET A 349 -0.21 -7.70 1.89
N LEU A 350 -1.11 -8.01 0.97
CA LEU A 350 -2.23 -7.16 0.61
C LEU A 350 -3.37 -7.50 1.56
N THR A 351 -3.92 -6.48 2.18
CA THR A 351 -5.03 -6.60 3.11
C THR A 351 -6.01 -5.44 2.91
N GLN A 352 -7.20 -5.58 3.45
CA GLN A 352 -8.19 -4.51 3.49
C GLN A 352 -8.33 -3.97 4.92
N THR A 353 -8.82 -2.74 5.04
CA THR A 353 -9.13 -2.06 6.31
C THR A 353 -9.91 -2.99 7.26
N ARG A 354 -9.32 -3.31 8.42
CA ARG A 354 -9.90 -4.19 9.45
C ARG A 354 -10.67 -3.38 10.49
N ASN A 355 -11.52 -4.02 11.29
CA ASN A 355 -12.33 -3.34 12.32
C ASN A 355 -11.50 -2.51 13.32
N ASN A 356 -10.23 -2.86 13.52
CA ASN A 356 -9.34 -2.18 14.45
C ASN A 356 -8.47 -1.09 13.79
N PHE A 357 -8.56 -0.88 12.47
CA PHE A 357 -7.74 0.09 11.76
C PHE A 357 -8.59 0.75 10.67
N ASP A 358 -8.89 2.03 10.83
CA ASP A 358 -9.74 2.78 9.90
C ASP A 358 -8.91 3.68 8.98
N ASN A 359 -9.01 3.43 7.66
CA ASN A 359 -8.37 4.20 6.59
C ASN A 359 -9.40 5.05 5.80
N ASP A 360 -10.61 5.23 6.36
CA ASP A 360 -11.63 6.13 5.81
C ASP A 360 -11.32 7.60 6.13
N LYS A 361 -10.32 7.85 7.01
CA LYS A 361 -9.68 9.16 7.15
C LYS A 361 -8.82 9.46 5.93
N LEU A 362 -9.48 9.87 4.84
CA LEU A 362 -8.83 10.56 3.72
C LEU A 362 -7.97 11.70 4.28
N TYR A 363 -6.68 11.70 3.98
CA TYR A 363 -5.88 12.91 4.11
C TYR A 363 -6.54 13.98 3.24
N LYS A 364 -7.14 14.96 3.90
CA LYS A 364 -7.73 16.14 3.25
C LYS A 364 -6.66 17.22 3.32
N PRO A 365 -6.11 17.66 2.18
CA PRO A 365 -5.14 18.75 2.16
C PRO A 365 -5.66 19.93 2.98
N ASN A 366 -4.85 20.39 3.93
CA ASN A 366 -5.17 21.58 4.69
C ASN A 366 -4.74 22.79 3.87
N ILE A 367 -5.69 23.35 3.12
CA ILE A 367 -5.48 24.56 2.34
C ILE A 367 -6.06 25.70 3.13
N MET A 368 -5.20 26.57 3.64
CA MET A 368 -5.62 27.79 4.28
C MET A 368 -5.34 28.97 3.38
N TRP A 369 -6.12 30.03 3.53
CA TRP A 369 -5.92 31.29 2.82
C TRP A 369 -6.05 32.48 3.76
N ARG A 370 -5.42 33.59 3.39
CA ARG A 370 -5.53 34.87 4.08
C ARG A 370 -5.48 36.03 3.09
N THR A 371 -6.14 37.13 3.41
CA THR A 371 -5.91 38.42 2.76
C THR A 371 -4.83 39.19 3.51
N ASP A 372 -4.45 40.38 3.00
CA ASP A 372 -3.52 41.26 3.71
C ASP A 372 -4.06 41.73 5.09
N GLU A 373 -5.38 41.67 5.31
CA GLU A 373 -6.07 42.25 6.47
C GLU A 373 -6.72 41.20 7.39
N SER A 374 -6.68 39.91 7.05
CA SER A 374 -7.46 38.87 7.74
C SER A 374 -6.62 37.83 8.48
N THR A 375 -7.26 37.18 9.47
CA THR A 375 -6.79 35.92 10.04
C THR A 375 -6.84 34.80 9.01
N LEU A 376 -6.08 33.74 9.29
CA LEU A 376 -5.94 32.55 8.46
C LEU A 376 -7.26 31.76 8.44
N LYS A 377 -7.82 31.49 7.26
CA LYS A 377 -9.10 30.79 7.04
C LYS A 377 -8.88 29.48 6.29
N LEU A 378 -9.62 28.43 6.64
CA LEU A 378 -9.60 27.16 5.90
C LEU A 378 -10.38 27.30 4.60
N LEU A 379 -9.81 26.90 3.47
CA LEU A 379 -10.47 26.93 2.17
C LEU A 379 -11.57 25.87 2.10
N THR A 380 -12.83 26.31 2.06
CA THR A 380 -14.00 25.43 1.84
C THR A 380 -14.71 25.77 0.53
N VAL A 381 -15.49 24.83 -0.01
CA VAL A 381 -16.14 24.92 -1.34
C VAL A 381 -17.19 26.07 -1.44
N ALA A 382 -17.46 26.80 -0.35
CA ALA A 382 -18.57 27.74 -0.25
C ALA A 382 -18.17 29.21 0.02
N GLU A 383 -16.94 29.63 -0.28
CA GLU A 383 -16.45 30.94 0.16
C GLU A 383 -16.44 31.98 -0.96
N ASN A 384 -17.50 32.80 -1.05
CA ASN A 384 -17.55 33.96 -1.95
C ASN A 384 -16.57 35.09 -1.55
N GLU A 385 -16.04 35.06 -0.33
CA GLU A 385 -15.14 36.10 0.19
C GLU A 385 -13.78 36.11 -0.51
N ILE A 386 -13.23 34.91 -0.78
CA ILE A 386 -11.95 34.76 -1.48
C ILE A 386 -11.98 35.42 -2.86
N LEU A 387 -13.14 35.39 -3.52
CA LEU A 387 -13.33 35.97 -4.85
C LEU A 387 -13.45 37.50 -4.85
N LYS A 388 -13.61 38.13 -3.68
CA LYS A 388 -13.70 39.59 -3.51
C LYS A 388 -12.37 40.20 -3.07
N ALA A 389 -11.40 39.39 -2.65
CA ALA A 389 -10.13 39.86 -2.14
C ALA A 389 -9.22 40.39 -3.27
N LYS A 390 -8.56 41.52 -3.03
CA LYS A 390 -7.56 42.09 -3.96
C LYS A 390 -6.32 41.21 -4.05
N LYS A 391 -5.91 40.60 -2.94
CA LYS A 391 -4.73 39.75 -2.84
C LYS A 391 -4.96 38.65 -1.81
N ILE A 392 -4.48 37.46 -2.14
CA ILE A 392 -4.78 36.22 -1.44
C ILE A 392 -3.48 35.44 -1.33
N PHE A 393 -3.17 34.99 -0.13
CA PHE A 393 -2.05 34.11 0.14
C PHE A 393 -2.60 32.76 0.55
N PHE A 394 -2.07 31.70 -0.03
CA PHE A 394 -2.39 30.33 0.32
C PHE A 394 -1.25 29.73 1.14
N ASP A 395 -1.63 29.08 2.24
CA ASP A 395 -0.74 28.30 3.09
C ASP A 395 -1.24 26.86 3.09
N THR A 396 -0.39 25.94 2.62
CA THR A 396 -0.79 24.57 2.31
C THR A 396 0.25 23.58 2.76
N ASP A 397 -0.22 22.45 3.27
CA ASP A 397 0.59 21.30 3.61
C ASP A 397 0.89 20.38 2.41
N THR A 398 0.26 20.63 1.26
CA THR A 398 0.52 19.97 -0.02
C THR A 398 0.96 20.94 -1.12
N LYS A 399 1.57 20.43 -2.19
CA LYS A 399 1.88 21.23 -3.38
C LYS A 399 0.60 21.53 -4.15
N ILE A 400 0.32 22.82 -4.35
CA ILE A 400 -0.82 23.29 -5.13
C ILE A 400 -0.38 24.13 -6.34
N THR A 401 -1.22 24.15 -7.35
CA THR A 401 -1.16 25.11 -8.47
C THR A 401 -2.49 25.84 -8.54
N ILE A 402 -2.45 27.15 -8.44
CA ILE A 402 -3.63 28.01 -8.44
C ILE A 402 -3.72 28.68 -9.80
N CYS A 403 -4.85 28.56 -10.48
CA CYS A 403 -5.09 29.12 -11.80
C CYS A 403 -6.28 30.07 -11.76
N ILE A 404 -6.17 31.24 -12.38
CA ILE A 404 -7.31 32.07 -12.73
C ILE A 404 -7.71 31.77 -14.17
N LEU A 405 -8.95 31.36 -14.38
CA LEU A 405 -9.51 31.08 -15.70
C LEU A 405 -10.45 32.21 -16.15
N LYS A 406 -10.39 32.52 -17.45
CA LYS A 406 -11.50 33.16 -18.20
C LYS A 406 -12.03 32.15 -19.18
N LYS A 407 -13.30 31.77 -19.07
CA LYS A 407 -13.88 30.78 -19.99
C LYS A 407 -12.96 29.53 -20.01
N ASN A 408 -12.28 29.28 -21.14
CA ASN A 408 -11.48 28.07 -21.37
C ASN A 408 -9.96 28.30 -21.35
N TYR A 409 -9.46 29.47 -20.94
CA TYR A 409 -8.02 29.75 -20.90
C TYR A 409 -7.53 30.24 -19.53
N VAL A 410 -6.27 29.91 -19.21
CA VAL A 410 -5.57 30.33 -18.00
C VAL A 410 -5.02 31.75 -18.21
N GLU A 411 -5.48 32.69 -17.40
CA GLU A 411 -4.97 34.07 -17.39
C GLU A 411 -3.73 34.20 -16.49
N MET A 412 -3.71 33.47 -15.37
CA MET A 412 -2.61 33.49 -14.42
C MET A 412 -2.50 32.15 -13.72
N SER A 413 -1.27 31.74 -13.41
CA SER A 413 -0.97 30.59 -12.54
C SER A 413 0.03 30.96 -11.45
N SER A 414 -0.17 30.46 -10.24
CA SER A 414 0.71 30.71 -9.09
C SER A 414 0.71 29.53 -8.12
N LYS A 415 1.71 29.45 -7.25
CA LYS A 415 1.81 28.39 -6.22
C LYS A 415 1.37 28.85 -4.83
N ARG A 416 1.32 30.17 -4.59
CA ARG A 416 1.10 30.73 -3.24
C ARG A 416 0.30 32.02 -3.19
N ILE A 417 0.38 32.86 -4.22
CA ILE A 417 -0.19 34.21 -4.17
C ILE A 417 -1.05 34.44 -5.40
N VAL A 418 -2.25 34.94 -5.18
CA VAL A 418 -3.16 35.38 -6.23
C VAL A 418 -3.51 36.84 -5.98
N ALA A 419 -3.38 37.69 -7.00
CA ALA A 419 -3.76 39.09 -6.91
C ALA A 419 -4.71 39.46 -8.06
N ASN A 420 -5.51 40.51 -7.83
CA ASN A 420 -6.39 41.13 -8.82
C ASN A 420 -7.45 40.18 -9.41
N LEU A 421 -8.16 39.44 -8.57
CA LEU A 421 -9.27 38.61 -9.03
C LEU A 421 -10.39 39.51 -9.60
N LYS A 422 -10.65 39.41 -10.90
CA LYS A 422 -11.69 40.18 -11.60
C LYS A 422 -13.03 39.42 -11.56
N ARG A 423 -14.15 40.16 -11.68
CA ARG A 423 -15.49 39.55 -11.89
C ARG A 423 -15.48 38.64 -13.14
N ASN A 424 -16.30 37.59 -13.14
CA ASN A 424 -16.42 36.57 -14.20
C ASN A 424 -15.13 35.75 -14.43
N ARG A 425 -14.33 35.54 -13.40
CA ARG A 425 -13.20 34.61 -13.40
C ARG A 425 -13.48 33.43 -12.50
N VAL A 426 -12.87 32.30 -12.84
CA VAL A 426 -12.90 31.08 -12.03
C VAL A 426 -11.53 30.88 -11.42
N LEU A 427 -11.49 30.75 -10.10
CA LEU A 427 -10.27 30.39 -9.39
C LEU A 427 -10.25 28.87 -9.23
N VAL A 428 -9.23 28.23 -9.78
CA VAL A 428 -9.01 26.79 -9.67
C VAL A 428 -7.80 26.55 -8.77
N VAL A 429 -7.98 25.77 -7.72
CA VAL A 429 -6.87 25.29 -6.88
C VAL A 429 -6.66 23.81 -7.20
N ASP A 430 -5.63 23.53 -7.98
CA ASP A 430 -5.23 22.18 -8.41
C ASP A 430 -4.24 21.59 -7.40
N MET A 431 -4.63 20.46 -6.80
CA MET A 431 -3.86 19.75 -5.78
C MET A 431 -3.21 18.48 -6.35
N GLY A 432 -3.15 18.34 -7.68
CA GLY A 432 -2.59 17.17 -8.35
C GLY A 432 -3.38 15.91 -8.03
N ALA A 433 -2.74 14.95 -7.34
CA ALA A 433 -3.34 13.65 -7.00
C ALA A 433 -4.55 13.76 -6.05
N PHE A 434 -4.74 14.89 -5.37
CA PHE A 434 -5.85 15.12 -4.45
C PHE A 434 -7.06 15.80 -5.10
N GLY A 435 -7.02 16.07 -6.42
CA GLY A 435 -8.11 16.67 -7.17
C GLY A 435 -8.03 18.20 -7.28
N LYS A 436 -9.15 18.83 -7.61
CA LYS A 436 -9.24 20.28 -7.92
C LYS A 436 -10.42 20.93 -7.21
N ILE A 437 -10.22 22.12 -6.66
CA ILE A 437 -11.28 22.97 -6.12
C ILE A 437 -11.58 24.07 -7.13
N TRP A 438 -12.86 24.24 -7.46
CA TRP A 438 -13.35 25.27 -8.38
C TRP A 438 -14.14 26.31 -7.60
N LEU A 439 -13.71 27.56 -7.67
CA LEU A 439 -14.37 28.69 -7.03
C LEU A 439 -14.83 29.65 -8.12
N GLU A 440 -16.14 29.69 -8.32
CA GLU A 440 -16.78 30.55 -9.31
C GLU A 440 -17.52 31.68 -8.62
N SER A 441 -17.34 32.89 -9.14
CA SER A 441 -18.13 34.05 -8.74
C SER A 441 -19.56 33.80 -9.21
N LYS A 442 -20.43 33.27 -8.33
CA LYS A 442 -21.86 33.28 -8.62
C LYS A 442 -22.28 34.74 -8.86
N PRO A 443 -22.93 35.07 -9.97
CA PRO A 443 -23.51 36.40 -10.13
C PRO A 443 -24.42 36.63 -8.92
N ILE A 444 -24.29 37.80 -8.29
CA ILE A 444 -25.23 38.25 -7.27
C ILE A 444 -26.58 38.38 -7.99
N MET A 445 -27.38 37.33 -7.96
CA MET A 445 -28.80 37.47 -8.27
C MET A 445 -29.38 38.21 -7.08
N ASN A 446 -29.61 39.52 -7.26
CA ASN A 446 -30.55 40.26 -6.44
C ASN A 446 -31.87 39.48 -6.48
N LYS A 447 -32.19 38.82 -5.37
CA LYS A 447 -33.38 37.99 -5.21
C LYS A 447 -34.66 38.82 -5.00
N GLU A 448 -34.64 40.11 -5.32
CA GLU A 448 -35.80 40.98 -5.23
C GLU A 448 -35.97 41.74 -6.55
N LYS A 449 -37.08 41.46 -7.22
CA LYS A 449 -37.61 42.13 -8.42
C LYS A 449 -36.86 41.93 -9.74
N GLU A 450 -36.74 40.68 -10.20
CA GLU A 450 -36.90 40.40 -11.63
C GLU A 450 -38.28 39.80 -11.84
N ILE A 451 -39.27 40.67 -12.03
CA ILE A 451 -40.43 40.31 -12.84
C ILE A 451 -39.82 39.88 -14.18
N ARG A 452 -39.90 38.58 -14.50
CA ARG A 452 -39.52 38.06 -15.81
C ARG A 452 -40.35 38.80 -16.86
N LYS A 453 -39.81 39.87 -17.45
CA LYS A 453 -40.32 40.38 -18.73
C LYS A 453 -39.99 39.31 -19.76
N ILE A 454 -40.91 38.36 -19.92
CA ILE A 454 -40.88 37.47 -21.07
C ILE A 454 -41.19 38.33 -22.29
N TYR A 455 -40.18 38.55 -23.12
CA TYR A 455 -40.39 39.15 -24.43
C TYR A 455 -41.11 38.13 -25.31
N ILE A 456 -42.42 38.31 -25.46
CA ILE A 456 -43.29 37.41 -26.25
C ILE A 456 -42.72 37.21 -27.67
N ASN A 457 -42.09 38.25 -28.24
CA ASN A 457 -41.46 38.17 -29.56
C ASN A 457 -40.33 37.14 -29.64
N ASP A 458 -39.50 37.02 -28.60
CA ASP A 458 -38.40 36.04 -28.56
C ASP A 458 -38.97 34.62 -28.50
N ILE A 459 -40.06 34.43 -27.73
CA ILE A 459 -40.75 33.13 -27.67
C ILE A 459 -41.36 32.77 -29.04
N VAL A 460 -41.94 33.73 -29.75
CA VAL A 460 -42.51 33.50 -31.08
C VAL A 460 -41.47 32.94 -32.05
N GLU A 461 -40.22 33.43 -32.00
CA GLU A 461 -39.13 32.89 -32.83
C GLU A 461 -38.82 31.42 -32.50
N TYR A 462 -38.76 31.06 -31.22
CA TYR A 462 -38.58 29.65 -30.82
C TYR A 462 -39.76 28.77 -31.21
N LEU A 463 -40.99 29.30 -31.20
CA LEU A 463 -42.19 28.56 -31.61
C LEU A 463 -42.17 28.21 -33.11
N TYR A 464 -41.61 29.06 -33.98
CA TYR A 464 -41.41 28.72 -35.40
C TYR A 464 -40.45 27.55 -35.62
N CYS A 465 -39.51 27.32 -34.69
CA CYS A 465 -38.55 26.21 -34.76
C CYS A 465 -39.08 24.90 -34.17
N CYS A 466 -40.29 24.89 -33.61
CA CYS A 466 -40.85 23.70 -32.95
C CYS A 466 -41.45 22.71 -33.95
N ASN A 467 -40.65 21.73 -34.38
CA ASN A 467 -41.07 20.66 -35.32
C ASN A 467 -41.20 19.27 -34.65
N ALA A 468 -41.42 19.21 -33.34
CA ALA A 468 -41.53 17.97 -32.59
C ALA A 468 -42.86 17.22 -32.87
N ILE A 469 -42.96 15.98 -32.41
CA ILE A 469 -44.20 15.16 -32.45
C ILE A 469 -45.36 15.97 -31.87
N SER A 470 -46.48 16.01 -32.59
CA SER A 470 -47.65 16.77 -32.18
C SER A 470 -48.54 15.99 -31.20
N VAL A 471 -48.96 16.65 -30.14
CA VAL A 471 -49.86 16.15 -29.10
C VAL A 471 -51.19 16.90 -29.12
N PRO A 472 -52.30 16.32 -28.61
CA PRO A 472 -53.56 17.05 -28.44
C PRO A 472 -53.36 18.34 -27.64
N ILE A 473 -54.10 19.40 -27.98
CA ILE A 473 -53.95 20.70 -27.33
C ILE A 473 -54.56 20.66 -25.93
N PRO A 474 -53.80 20.93 -24.86
CA PRO A 474 -54.35 21.11 -23.52
C PRO A 474 -55.28 22.33 -23.48
N ASN A 475 -56.43 22.21 -22.80
CA ASN A 475 -57.40 23.31 -22.64
C ASN A 475 -56.75 24.57 -22.05
N GLU A 476 -55.71 24.40 -21.25
CA GLU A 476 -54.95 25.45 -20.60
C GLU A 476 -54.26 26.40 -21.59
N ILE A 477 -53.94 25.92 -22.80
CA ILE A 477 -53.22 26.67 -23.84
C ILE A 477 -54.18 27.49 -24.71
N LEU A 478 -55.48 27.18 -24.70
CA LEU A 478 -56.50 27.97 -25.41
C LEU A 478 -56.58 29.41 -24.89
N GLN A 479 -56.29 29.63 -23.61
CA GLN A 479 -56.22 30.97 -23.00
C GLN A 479 -55.10 31.82 -23.63
N VAL A 480 -53.96 31.21 -23.96
CA VAL A 480 -52.84 31.88 -24.64
C VAL A 480 -53.21 32.21 -26.09
N PHE A 481 -54.01 31.36 -26.74
CA PHE A 481 -54.50 31.61 -28.09
C PHE A 481 -55.47 32.81 -28.15
N GLU A 482 -56.40 32.92 -27.21
CA GLU A 482 -57.32 34.06 -27.11
C GLU A 482 -56.56 35.37 -26.85
N TYR A 483 -55.57 35.34 -25.95
CA TYR A 483 -54.68 36.46 -25.73
C TYR A 483 -53.92 36.84 -27.01
N ALA A 484 -53.36 35.85 -27.73
CA ALA A 484 -52.62 36.08 -28.97
C ALA A 484 -53.50 36.73 -30.05
N ARG A 485 -54.78 36.33 -30.16
CA ARG A 485 -55.74 36.89 -31.11
C ARG A 485 -55.94 38.39 -30.93
N GLN A 486 -55.90 38.87 -29.68
CA GLN A 486 -56.15 40.28 -29.33
C GLN A 486 -54.87 41.11 -29.24
N ASN A 487 -53.75 40.51 -28.83
CA ASN A 487 -52.56 41.26 -28.40
C ASN A 487 -51.28 40.96 -29.20
N SER A 488 -51.22 39.86 -29.97
CA SER A 488 -50.02 39.52 -30.75
C SER A 488 -50.34 38.77 -32.05
N GLY A 489 -50.45 39.52 -33.14
CA GLY A 489 -50.72 38.96 -34.48
C GLY A 489 -49.66 37.94 -34.94
N LYS A 490 -48.40 38.06 -34.50
CA LYS A 490 -47.36 37.08 -34.81
C LYS A 490 -47.55 35.76 -34.06
N LEU A 491 -47.82 35.82 -32.75
CA LEU A 491 -48.10 34.62 -31.95
C LEU A 491 -49.36 33.91 -32.42
N TYR A 492 -50.41 34.68 -32.76
CA TYR A 492 -51.65 34.15 -33.31
C TYR A 492 -51.42 33.38 -34.61
N ARG A 493 -50.63 33.93 -35.54
CA ARG A 493 -50.28 33.25 -36.80
C ARG A 493 -49.55 31.93 -36.60
N VAL A 494 -48.67 31.84 -35.61
CA VAL A 494 -47.95 30.58 -35.31
C VAL A 494 -48.88 29.53 -34.73
N MET A 495 -49.81 29.94 -33.85
CA MET A 495 -50.71 29.01 -33.17
C MET A 495 -51.93 28.59 -34.01
N LEU A 496 -52.36 29.42 -34.97
CA LEU A 496 -53.57 29.19 -35.76
C LEU A 496 -53.58 27.82 -36.49
N PRO A 497 -52.50 27.39 -37.18
CA PRO A 497 -52.46 26.07 -37.81
C PRO A 497 -52.55 24.92 -36.81
N TRP A 498 -52.06 25.12 -35.58
CA TRP A 498 -52.11 24.10 -34.53
C TRP A 498 -53.52 23.93 -33.98
N ILE A 499 -54.21 25.05 -33.73
CA ILE A 499 -55.60 25.07 -33.27
C ILE A 499 -56.54 24.44 -34.29
N GLN A 500 -56.39 24.77 -35.58
CA GLN A 500 -57.18 24.17 -36.66
C GLN A 500 -57.01 22.64 -36.75
N LYS A 501 -55.80 22.15 -36.45
CA LYS A 501 -55.49 20.71 -36.46
C LYS A 501 -55.74 20.02 -35.11
N GLN A 502 -56.19 20.76 -34.10
CA GLN A 502 -56.32 20.34 -32.70
C GLN A 502 -55.07 19.65 -32.13
N LYS A 503 -53.87 20.00 -32.64
CA LYS A 503 -52.60 19.40 -32.22
C LYS A 503 -51.48 20.45 -32.19
N ILE A 504 -50.64 20.43 -31.15
CA ILE A 504 -49.45 21.28 -31.00
C ILE A 504 -48.17 20.44 -30.94
N PRO A 505 -47.03 20.91 -31.46
CA PRO A 505 -45.74 20.27 -31.23
C PRO A 505 -45.44 20.18 -29.73
N PHE A 506 -45.03 19.02 -29.22
CA PHE A 506 -44.75 18.84 -27.78
C PHE A 506 -43.75 19.88 -27.23
N ALA A 507 -42.72 20.21 -28.00
CA ALA A 507 -41.74 21.22 -27.63
C ALA A 507 -42.33 22.64 -27.50
N ALA A 508 -43.39 22.96 -28.25
CA ALA A 508 -44.06 24.26 -28.19
C ALA A 508 -44.85 24.44 -26.88
N ALA A 509 -45.36 23.35 -26.30
CA ALA A 509 -46.17 23.40 -25.08
C ALA A 509 -45.43 24.10 -23.93
N LYS A 510 -44.15 23.79 -23.73
CA LYS A 510 -43.30 24.39 -22.69
C LYS A 510 -43.28 25.93 -22.79
N TYR A 511 -43.09 26.45 -23.99
CA TYR A 511 -43.00 27.89 -24.23
C TYR A 511 -44.36 28.59 -24.06
N LEU A 512 -45.44 27.94 -24.49
CA LEU A 512 -46.79 28.45 -24.31
C LEU A 512 -47.21 28.48 -22.83
N TYR A 513 -46.77 27.52 -22.02
CA TYR A 513 -46.95 27.57 -20.57
C TYR A 513 -46.18 28.74 -19.92
N SER A 514 -44.99 29.07 -20.41
CA SER A 514 -44.25 30.24 -19.91
C SER A 514 -44.98 31.56 -20.23
N ILE A 515 -45.60 31.68 -21.41
CA ILE A 515 -46.47 32.84 -21.72
C ILE A 515 -47.67 32.86 -20.77
N LYS A 516 -48.31 31.71 -20.54
CA LYS A 516 -49.47 31.61 -19.65
C LYS A 516 -49.17 32.06 -18.22
N GLU A 517 -48.01 31.69 -17.66
CA GLU A 517 -47.65 32.08 -16.30
C GLU A 517 -47.55 33.60 -16.15
N VAL A 518 -47.02 34.29 -17.16
CA VAL A 518 -47.00 35.76 -17.19
C VAL A 518 -48.39 36.35 -17.28
N LEU A 519 -49.29 35.73 -18.05
CA LEU A 519 -50.70 36.17 -18.15
C LEU A 519 -51.53 35.95 -16.88
N LYS A 520 -51.02 35.20 -15.88
CA LYS A 520 -51.70 35.07 -14.57
C LYS A 520 -51.29 36.15 -13.58
N ASP A 521 -50.16 36.81 -13.84
CA ASP A 521 -49.57 37.85 -12.99
C ASP A 521 -49.88 39.27 -13.51
N GLU A 522 -50.59 39.39 -14.65
CA GLU A 522 -51.25 40.59 -15.19
C GLU A 522 -52.77 40.55 -14.90
#